data_AF-A0A2T6CNP4-F1
#
_entry.id   AF-A0A2T6CNP4-F1
#
_cell.length_a   1.000
_cell.length_b   1.000
_cell.length_c   1.000
_cell.angle_alpha   90.00
_cell.angle_beta   90.00
_cell.angle_gamma   90.00
#
_symmetry.space_group_name_H-M   'P 1'
#
loop_
_entity.id
_entity.type
_entity.pdbx_description
1 polymer ?
#
loop_
_entity_poly.entity_id
_entity_poly.type
_entity_poly.pdbx_seq_one_letter_code
_entity_poly.pdbx_strand_id
1 'polypeptide(L)'
;MTSKFGWVITLGLAMAAGALVLARWRDVGVLRAEVAGRQSAVARLEDLRRENEQRRVRATQAPSVAADEAAIAKAQAELKPLEARLARVSGMNLGAGDKAGAERFAAGRKVPVKDCRQAGYATPQAAFETALWAAAGGDVDAFARSIFFVDDRTRKAAADLLASLPFDAQQRYQTPERLVAELTIPNVPLGQFEVNGWGEAKDLTITTVAGRFWSAEGEASGKTTVVPFRRQGDEWKVMVLPQVVAHFAAQLQGGATK
;
A
#
# COMPACT_ATOMS: atom_id res chain seq x y z
N MET A 1 -65.09 -0.75 80.08
CA MET A 1 -64.54 -1.27 78.81
C MET A 1 -64.47 -0.14 77.79
N THR A 2 -63.46 0.72 77.82
CA THR A 2 -63.22 1.75 76.76
C THR A 2 -61.85 2.43 77.01
N SER A 3 -60.75 1.68 76.91
CA SER A 3 -59.39 2.28 76.90
C SER A 3 -58.36 1.34 76.26
N LYS A 4 -58.68 0.78 75.08
CA LYS A 4 -57.74 -0.05 74.31
C LYS A 4 -57.52 0.43 72.87
N PHE A 5 -58.19 1.49 72.43
CA PHE A 5 -58.09 2.00 71.05
C PHE A 5 -57.17 3.22 70.86
N GLY A 6 -56.76 3.92 71.93
CA GLY A 6 -55.94 5.13 71.81
C GLY A 6 -54.51 4.89 71.31
N TRP A 7 -53.90 3.74 71.64
CA TRP A 7 -52.50 3.46 71.31
C TRP A 7 -52.29 3.04 69.85
N VAL A 8 -53.33 2.54 69.17
CA VAL A 8 -53.25 2.17 67.75
C VAL A 8 -53.20 3.41 66.86
N ILE A 9 -53.87 4.49 67.27
CA ILE A 9 -53.89 5.77 66.53
C ILE A 9 -52.53 6.47 66.63
N THR A 10 -51.89 6.45 67.80
CA THR A 10 -50.56 7.06 67.99
C THR A 10 -49.47 6.31 67.22
N LEU A 11 -49.55 4.98 67.15
CA LEU A 11 -48.60 4.18 66.36
C LEU A 11 -48.76 4.41 64.85
N GLY A 12 -50.01 4.54 64.38
CA GLY A 12 -50.30 4.87 62.98
C GLY A 12 -49.75 6.24 62.54
N LEU A 13 -49.89 7.26 63.40
CA LEU A 13 -49.34 8.60 63.14
C LEU A 13 -47.81 8.62 63.11
N ALA A 14 -47.15 7.87 64.00
CA ALA A 14 -45.68 7.77 64.01
C ALA A 14 -45.14 7.09 62.73
N MET A 15 -45.80 6.04 62.24
CA MET A 15 -45.42 5.39 60.98
C MET A 15 -45.67 6.28 59.75
N ALA A 16 -46.79 7.03 59.73
CA ALA A 16 -47.06 7.99 58.65
C ALA A 16 -46.03 9.13 58.60
N ALA A 17 -45.61 9.65 59.77
CA ALA A 17 -44.55 10.65 59.86
C ALA A 17 -43.19 10.11 59.39
N GLY A 18 -42.84 8.86 59.75
CA GLY A 18 -41.62 8.20 59.29
C GLY A 18 -41.59 8.00 57.77
N ALA A 19 -42.72 7.58 57.17
CA ALA A 19 -42.84 7.44 55.73
C ALA A 19 -42.69 8.76 54.98
N LEU A 20 -43.24 9.86 55.52
CA LEU A 20 -43.11 11.21 54.94
C LEU A 20 -41.67 11.71 54.96
N VAL A 21 -40.95 11.46 56.06
CA VAL A 21 -39.51 11.78 56.17
C VAL A 21 -38.72 10.98 55.14
N LEU A 22 -38.93 9.66 55.03
CA LEU A 22 -38.23 8.82 54.06
C LEU A 22 -38.50 9.25 52.60
N ALA A 23 -39.74 9.62 52.26
CA ALA A 23 -40.07 10.17 50.94
C ALA A 23 -39.31 11.46 50.67
N ARG A 24 -39.27 12.39 51.64
CA ARG A 24 -38.54 13.66 51.51
C ARG A 24 -37.03 13.48 51.40
N TRP A 25 -36.46 12.46 52.03
CA TRP A 25 -35.03 12.13 51.88
C TRP A 25 -34.71 11.56 50.48
N ARG A 26 -35.63 10.82 49.86
CA ARG A 26 -35.47 10.35 48.46
C ARG A 26 -35.48 11.51 47.48
N ASP A 27 -36.39 12.47 47.64
CA ASP A 27 -36.47 13.65 46.76
C ASP A 27 -35.22 14.52 46.84
N VAL A 28 -34.68 14.72 48.06
CA VAL A 28 -33.41 15.45 48.26
C VAL A 28 -32.23 14.72 47.59
N GLY A 29 -32.24 13.38 47.58
CA GLY A 29 -31.23 12.58 46.88
C GLY A 29 -31.27 12.78 45.36
N VAL A 30 -32.47 12.75 44.77
CA VAL A 30 -32.67 12.95 43.32
C VAL A 30 -32.24 14.36 42.90
N LEU A 31 -32.64 15.39 43.66
CA LEU A 31 -32.26 16.78 43.38
C LEU A 31 -30.74 17.00 43.47
N ARG A 32 -30.06 16.38 44.44
CA ARG A 32 -28.59 16.45 44.55
C ARG A 32 -27.89 15.76 43.37
N ALA A 33 -28.41 14.62 42.92
CA ALA A 33 -27.89 13.93 41.75
C ALA A 33 -28.07 14.78 40.48
N GLU A 34 -29.21 15.46 40.33
CA GLU A 34 -29.46 16.35 39.20
C GLU A 34 -28.56 17.59 39.22
N VAL A 35 -28.37 18.22 40.39
CA VAL A 35 -27.46 19.37 40.54
C VAL A 35 -26.02 18.96 40.24
N ALA A 36 -25.55 17.80 40.73
CA ALA A 36 -24.23 17.28 40.41
C ALA A 36 -24.07 16.99 38.91
N GLY A 37 -25.10 16.42 38.28
CA GLY A 37 -25.14 16.20 36.83
C GLY A 37 -25.02 17.51 36.04
N ARG A 38 -25.81 18.53 36.41
CA ARG A 38 -25.76 19.85 35.75
C ARG A 38 -24.41 20.55 35.96
N GLN A 39 -23.83 20.46 37.16
CA GLN A 39 -22.51 21.04 37.43
C GLN A 39 -21.40 20.38 36.59
N SER A 40 -21.44 19.05 36.42
CA SER A 40 -20.49 18.35 35.55
C SER A 40 -20.61 18.75 34.07
N ALA A 41 -21.84 19.00 33.59
CA ALA A 41 -22.09 19.46 32.23
C ALA A 41 -21.55 20.88 32.00
N VAL A 42 -21.70 21.78 32.98
CA VAL A 42 -21.15 23.14 32.91
C VAL A 42 -19.62 23.11 32.87
N ALA A 43 -18.99 22.32 33.74
CA ALA A 43 -17.53 22.17 33.75
C ALA A 43 -16.99 21.67 32.40
N ARG A 44 -17.69 20.71 31.77
CA ARG A 44 -17.33 20.20 30.43
C ARG A 44 -17.45 21.26 29.34
N LEU A 45 -18.47 22.12 29.39
CA LEU A 45 -18.63 23.21 28.42
C LEU A 45 -17.55 24.28 28.55
N GLU A 46 -17.13 24.59 29.78
CA GLU A 46 -16.03 25.53 30.01
C GLU A 46 -14.70 24.98 29.48
N ASP A 47 -14.45 23.69 29.67
CA ASP A 47 -13.24 23.03 29.14
C ASP A 47 -13.20 23.06 27.60
N LEU A 48 -14.31 22.71 26.95
CA LEU A 48 -14.44 22.79 25.49
C LEU A 48 -14.32 24.21 24.94
N ARG A 49 -14.78 25.22 25.70
CA ARG A 49 -14.59 26.63 25.32
C ARG A 49 -13.12 27.04 25.41
N ARG A 50 -12.41 26.64 26.47
CA ARG A 50 -10.97 26.88 26.60
C ARG A 50 -10.18 26.20 25.49
N GLU A 51 -10.51 24.95 25.17
CA GLU A 51 -9.87 24.22 24.08
C GLU A 51 -10.12 24.89 22.72
N ASN A 52 -11.35 25.32 22.44
CA ASN A 52 -11.66 26.06 21.21
C ASN A 52 -10.91 27.40 21.14
N GLU A 53 -10.84 28.15 22.24
CA GLU A 53 -10.10 29.42 22.26
C GLU A 53 -8.60 29.17 22.03
N GLN A 54 -8.03 28.13 22.64
CA GLN A 54 -6.64 27.72 22.37
C GLN A 54 -6.44 27.33 20.90
N ARG A 55 -7.38 26.60 20.30
CA ARG A 55 -7.32 26.25 18.87
C ARG A 55 -7.40 27.49 17.98
N ARG A 56 -8.24 28.47 18.32
CA ARG A 56 -8.34 29.74 17.58
C ARG A 56 -7.04 30.54 17.69
N VAL A 57 -6.47 30.69 18.88
CA VAL A 57 -5.18 31.38 19.06
C VAL A 57 -4.06 30.67 18.30
N ARG A 58 -4.01 29.32 18.33
CA ARG A 58 -3.03 28.55 17.54
C ARG A 58 -3.23 28.71 16.03
N ALA A 59 -4.47 28.78 15.55
CA ALA A 59 -4.76 29.02 14.14
C ALA A 59 -4.33 30.43 13.69
N THR A 60 -4.44 31.43 14.56
CA THR A 60 -3.97 32.81 14.28
C THR A 60 -2.44 32.95 14.39
N GLN A 61 -1.77 32.10 15.19
CA GLN A 61 -0.31 32.07 15.36
C GLN A 61 0.41 31.15 14.37
N ALA A 62 -0.33 30.28 13.67
CA ALA A 62 0.24 29.52 12.56
C ALA A 62 0.76 30.51 11.50
N PRO A 63 1.96 30.30 10.93
CA PRO A 63 2.44 31.11 9.82
C PRO A 63 1.36 31.19 8.74
N SER A 64 1.14 32.39 8.19
CA SER A 64 -0.04 32.63 7.36
C SER A 64 -0.08 31.62 6.22
N VAL A 65 -1.25 31.03 5.98
CA VAL A 65 -1.49 30.14 4.82
C VAL A 65 -1.04 30.80 3.52
N ALA A 66 -1.07 32.14 3.45
CA ALA A 66 -0.53 32.91 2.34
C ALA A 66 1.00 32.80 2.16
N ALA A 67 1.77 32.68 3.25
CA ALA A 67 3.21 32.44 3.18
C ALA A 67 3.52 31.00 2.70
N ASP A 68 2.74 30.02 3.16
CA ASP A 68 2.85 28.64 2.70
C ASP A 68 2.43 28.48 1.24
N GLU A 69 1.35 29.13 0.81
CA GLU A 69 0.90 29.18 -0.58
C GLU A 69 1.94 29.84 -1.50
N ALA A 70 2.59 30.91 -1.04
CA ALA A 70 3.69 31.54 -1.77
C ALA A 70 4.92 30.63 -1.87
N ALA A 71 5.24 29.88 -0.81
CA ALA A 71 6.33 28.90 -0.82
C ALA A 71 6.01 27.72 -1.76
N ILE A 72 4.78 27.22 -1.76
CA ILE A 72 4.32 26.15 -2.67
C ILE A 72 4.33 26.63 -4.12
N ALA A 73 3.83 27.83 -4.40
CA ALA A 73 3.85 28.40 -5.74
C ALA A 73 5.28 28.58 -6.26
N LYS A 74 6.21 29.00 -5.39
CA LYS A 74 7.63 29.11 -5.73
C LYS A 74 8.26 27.74 -6.01
N ALA A 75 7.99 26.73 -5.17
CA ALA A 75 8.45 25.37 -5.40
C ALA A 75 7.91 24.78 -6.72
N GLN A 76 6.64 25.01 -7.04
CA GLN A 76 6.05 24.59 -8.31
C GLN A 76 6.64 25.33 -9.52
N ALA A 77 6.99 26.61 -9.36
CA ALA A 77 7.66 27.39 -10.40
C ALA A 77 9.11 26.93 -10.65
N GLU A 78 9.79 26.37 -9.65
CA GLU A 78 11.13 25.78 -9.78
C GLU A 78 11.10 24.36 -10.38
N LEU A 79 10.02 23.59 -10.16
CA LEU A 79 9.87 22.25 -10.74
C LEU A 79 9.64 22.26 -12.25
N LYS A 80 8.79 23.15 -12.79
CA LYS A 80 8.51 23.24 -14.23
C LYS A 80 9.76 23.37 -15.13
N PRO A 81 10.75 24.26 -14.85
CA PRO A 81 11.95 24.35 -15.66
C PRO A 81 12.91 23.17 -15.45
N LEU A 82 12.89 22.52 -14.28
CA LEU A 82 13.66 21.29 -14.04
C LEU A 82 13.07 20.11 -14.82
N GLU A 83 11.74 19.96 -14.85
CA GLU A 83 11.05 18.99 -15.69
C GLU A 83 11.30 19.24 -17.18
N ALA A 84 11.27 20.50 -17.64
CA ALA A 84 11.58 20.85 -19.02
C ALA A 84 13.06 20.56 -19.36
N ARG A 85 13.98 20.73 -18.41
CA ARG A 85 15.40 20.33 -18.56
C ARG A 85 15.56 18.82 -18.62
N LEU A 86 14.89 18.08 -17.74
CA LEU A 86 14.84 16.62 -17.75
C LEU A 86 14.25 16.09 -19.04
N ALA A 87 13.15 16.66 -19.53
CA ALA A 87 12.55 16.29 -20.82
C ALA A 87 13.48 16.60 -22.00
N ARG A 88 14.27 17.68 -21.93
CA ARG A 88 15.23 18.05 -22.98
C ARG A 88 16.46 17.13 -22.97
N VAL A 89 16.97 16.77 -21.79
CA VAL A 89 18.10 15.84 -21.62
C VAL A 89 17.67 14.40 -21.95
N SER A 90 16.46 14.00 -21.55
CA SER A 90 15.88 12.68 -21.83
C SER A 90 15.47 12.55 -23.30
N GLY A 91 14.93 13.62 -23.90
CA GLY A 91 14.52 13.65 -25.31
C GLY A 91 15.67 13.53 -26.32
N MET A 92 16.91 13.84 -25.93
CA MET A 92 18.08 13.71 -26.82
C MET A 92 18.60 12.26 -26.94
N ASN A 93 18.25 11.34 -26.02
CA ASN A 93 18.71 9.95 -26.05
C ASN A 93 17.58 8.90 -26.14
N LEU A 94 16.31 9.26 -25.91
CA LEU A 94 15.18 8.31 -25.90
C LEU A 94 14.42 8.16 -27.23
N GLY A 95 14.64 9.07 -28.20
CA GLY A 95 13.72 9.24 -29.34
C GLY A 95 13.60 8.09 -30.34
N ALA A 96 14.60 7.19 -30.42
CA ALA A 96 14.60 6.08 -31.39
C ALA A 96 14.16 4.74 -30.78
N GLY A 97 14.57 4.43 -29.55
CA GLY A 97 14.21 3.17 -28.86
C GLY A 97 12.79 3.17 -28.32
N ASP A 98 12.32 4.31 -27.82
CA ASP A 98 11.00 4.43 -27.19
C ASP A 98 9.85 4.24 -28.19
N LYS A 99 9.99 4.78 -29.41
CA LYS A 99 8.99 4.62 -30.49
C LYS A 99 8.90 3.18 -31.00
N ALA A 100 10.04 2.52 -31.23
CA ALA A 100 10.06 1.14 -31.72
C ALA A 100 9.50 0.15 -30.69
N GLY A 101 9.78 0.36 -29.41
CA GLY A 101 9.17 -0.40 -28.31
C GLY A 101 7.66 -0.15 -28.22
N ALA A 102 7.22 1.12 -28.26
CA ALA A 102 5.80 1.45 -28.20
C ALA A 102 4.97 0.82 -29.35
N GLU A 103 5.51 0.79 -30.57
CA GLU A 103 4.84 0.15 -31.72
C GLU A 103 4.84 -1.39 -31.66
N ARG A 104 5.89 -1.99 -31.10
CA ARG A 104 5.97 -3.45 -30.93
C ARG A 104 4.98 -3.93 -29.87
N PHE A 105 4.89 -3.22 -28.76
CA PHE A 105 4.01 -3.55 -27.62
C PHE A 105 2.68 -2.77 -27.66
N ALA A 106 2.24 -2.38 -28.87
CA ALA A 106 0.94 -1.77 -29.08
C ALA A 106 -0.19 -2.74 -28.71
N ALA A 107 -1.28 -2.19 -28.18
CA ALA A 107 -2.39 -3.00 -27.68
C ALA A 107 -2.96 -3.92 -28.76
N GLY A 108 -3.21 -5.19 -28.43
CA GLY A 108 -3.78 -6.18 -29.34
C GLY A 108 -2.79 -6.86 -30.29
N ARG A 109 -1.51 -6.45 -30.27
CA ARG A 109 -0.47 -7.08 -31.10
C ARG A 109 0.15 -8.26 -30.36
N LYS A 110 0.12 -9.44 -31.00
CA LYS A 110 0.87 -10.61 -30.56
C LYS A 110 2.32 -10.52 -31.00
N VAL A 111 3.23 -10.72 -30.07
CA VAL A 111 4.67 -10.70 -30.30
C VAL A 111 5.26 -12.00 -29.75
N PRO A 112 6.02 -12.76 -30.56
CA PRO A 112 6.75 -13.92 -30.07
C PRO A 112 7.82 -13.50 -29.06
N VAL A 113 7.92 -14.21 -27.93
CA VAL A 113 8.93 -13.88 -26.89
C VAL A 113 10.35 -14.01 -27.44
N LYS A 114 10.57 -14.96 -28.37
CA LYS A 114 11.84 -15.15 -29.08
C LYS A 114 12.29 -13.94 -29.93
N ASP A 115 11.38 -13.04 -30.28
CA ASP A 115 11.71 -11.85 -31.09
C ASP A 115 12.08 -10.64 -30.21
N CYS A 116 11.94 -10.77 -28.88
CA CYS A 116 12.36 -9.76 -27.91
C CYS A 116 13.89 -9.60 -27.91
N ARG A 117 14.34 -8.40 -27.56
CA ARG A 117 15.75 -8.00 -27.55
C ARG A 117 16.11 -7.31 -26.24
N GLN A 118 17.41 -7.20 -25.97
CA GLN A 118 17.91 -6.34 -24.90
C GLN A 118 17.73 -4.86 -25.29
N ALA A 119 16.59 -4.27 -24.92
CA ALA A 119 16.22 -2.89 -25.22
C ALA A 119 16.65 -1.89 -24.14
N GLY A 120 17.16 -2.37 -23.00
CA GLY A 120 17.58 -1.55 -21.85
C GLY A 120 16.45 -1.32 -20.84
N TYR A 121 16.63 -0.34 -19.95
CA TYR A 121 15.74 -0.11 -18.80
C TYR A 121 15.18 1.32 -18.74
N ALA A 122 15.39 2.14 -19.77
CA ALA A 122 15.05 3.57 -19.71
C ALA A 122 13.53 3.84 -19.76
N THR A 123 12.75 2.91 -20.31
CA THR A 123 11.28 3.00 -20.40
C THR A 123 10.63 1.70 -19.94
N PRO A 124 9.35 1.69 -19.50
CA PRO A 124 8.66 0.47 -19.10
C PRO A 124 8.64 -0.59 -20.21
N GLN A 125 8.45 -0.18 -21.47
CA GLN A 125 8.43 -1.04 -22.64
C GLN A 125 9.80 -1.68 -22.88
N ALA A 126 10.87 -0.89 -22.81
CA ALA A 126 12.23 -1.39 -22.97
C ALA A 126 12.62 -2.37 -21.86
N ALA A 127 12.26 -2.04 -20.61
CA ALA A 127 12.50 -2.91 -19.46
C ALA A 127 11.72 -4.23 -19.58
N PHE A 128 10.46 -4.18 -20.04
CA PHE A 128 9.65 -5.36 -20.28
C PHE A 128 10.22 -6.23 -21.41
N GLU A 129 10.61 -5.63 -22.54
CA GLU A 129 11.26 -6.37 -23.65
C GLU A 129 12.56 -7.04 -23.19
N THR A 130 13.38 -6.31 -22.42
CA THR A 130 14.65 -6.83 -21.88
C THR A 130 14.40 -7.97 -20.89
N ALA A 131 13.40 -7.87 -20.01
CA ALA A 131 13.05 -8.94 -19.08
C ALA A 131 12.56 -10.20 -19.82
N LEU A 132 11.71 -10.04 -20.85
CA LEU A 132 11.25 -11.16 -21.67
C LEU A 132 12.38 -11.80 -22.47
N TRP A 133 13.28 -11.00 -23.04
CA TRP A 133 14.47 -11.47 -23.73
C TRP A 133 15.37 -12.27 -22.80
N ALA A 134 15.65 -11.76 -21.60
CA ALA A 134 16.48 -12.44 -20.61
C ALA A 134 15.84 -13.76 -20.17
N ALA A 135 14.52 -13.79 -19.95
CA ALA A 135 13.80 -15.00 -19.61
C ALA A 135 13.84 -16.05 -20.74
N ALA A 136 13.64 -15.64 -21.99
CA ALA A 136 13.70 -16.55 -23.13
C ALA A 136 15.10 -17.10 -23.40
N GLY A 137 16.13 -16.29 -23.16
CA GLY A 137 17.53 -16.71 -23.29
C GLY A 137 18.06 -17.51 -22.09
N GLY A 138 17.32 -17.55 -20.97
CA GLY A 138 17.83 -18.10 -19.72
C GLY A 138 18.94 -17.27 -19.08
N ASP A 139 19.04 -15.97 -19.41
CA ASP A 139 20.03 -15.07 -18.84
C ASP A 139 19.57 -14.59 -17.45
N VAL A 140 19.98 -15.37 -16.45
CA VAL A 140 19.61 -15.15 -15.05
C VAL A 140 20.11 -13.81 -14.53
N ASP A 141 21.31 -13.39 -14.93
CA ASP A 141 21.91 -12.16 -14.42
C ASP A 141 21.23 -10.92 -15.03
N ALA A 142 20.93 -10.94 -16.33
CA ALA A 142 20.14 -9.88 -16.97
C ALA A 142 18.72 -9.80 -16.41
N PHE A 143 18.09 -10.94 -16.13
CA PHE A 143 16.77 -10.97 -15.51
C PHE A 143 16.81 -10.49 -14.07
N ALA A 144 17.79 -10.91 -13.26
CA ALA A 144 17.97 -10.46 -11.88
C ALA A 144 18.18 -8.94 -11.80
N ARG A 145 18.92 -8.35 -12.75
CA ARG A 145 19.08 -6.89 -12.85
C ARG A 145 17.76 -6.17 -13.11
N SER A 146 16.85 -6.81 -13.83
CA SER A 146 15.53 -6.25 -14.15
C SER A 146 14.56 -6.25 -12.96
N ILE A 147 14.89 -6.93 -11.85
CA ILE A 147 14.01 -7.10 -10.70
C ILE A 147 14.18 -5.98 -9.67
N PHE A 148 13.07 -5.58 -9.05
CA PHE A 148 13.01 -4.74 -7.87
C PHE A 148 11.99 -5.31 -6.88
N PHE A 149 12.34 -5.42 -5.59
CA PHE A 149 11.39 -5.83 -4.56
C PHE A 149 10.52 -4.66 -4.13
N VAL A 150 9.20 -4.84 -4.04
CA VAL A 150 8.26 -3.75 -3.73
C VAL A 150 8.60 -2.98 -2.44
N ASP A 151 9.13 -3.69 -1.44
CA ASP A 151 9.57 -3.16 -0.16
C ASP A 151 10.70 -4.01 0.45
N ASP A 152 11.33 -3.47 1.49
CA ASP A 152 12.43 -4.14 2.21
C ASP A 152 11.98 -5.43 2.91
N ARG A 153 10.70 -5.55 3.28
CA ARG A 153 10.16 -6.76 3.91
C ARG A 153 10.15 -7.92 2.92
N THR A 154 9.75 -7.65 1.68
CA THR A 154 9.72 -8.61 0.58
C THR A 154 11.13 -9.04 0.21
N ARG A 155 12.07 -8.08 0.12
CA ARG A 155 13.49 -8.38 -0.11
C ARG A 155 14.07 -9.24 1.02
N LYS A 156 13.78 -8.89 2.28
CA LYS A 156 14.20 -9.67 3.43
C LYS A 156 13.64 -11.10 3.39
N ALA A 157 12.37 -11.28 3.05
CA ALA A 157 11.78 -12.61 2.92
C ALA A 157 12.49 -13.46 1.84
N ALA A 158 12.88 -12.85 0.72
CA ALA A 158 13.66 -13.54 -0.31
C ALA A 158 15.10 -13.87 0.17
N ALA A 159 15.72 -13.00 0.96
CA ALA A 159 17.02 -13.26 1.58
C ALA A 159 16.96 -14.37 2.63
N ASP A 160 15.92 -14.39 3.47
CA ASP A 160 15.68 -15.44 4.45
C ASP A 160 15.40 -16.78 3.74
N LEU A 161 14.68 -16.76 2.61
CA LEU A 161 14.50 -17.94 1.76
C LEU A 161 15.85 -18.45 1.23
N LEU A 162 16.68 -17.57 0.67
CA LEU A 162 18.03 -17.93 0.21
C LEU A 162 18.85 -18.55 1.34
N ALA A 163 18.87 -17.94 2.52
CA ALA A 163 19.62 -18.42 3.69
C ALA A 163 19.13 -19.78 4.24
N SER A 164 17.89 -20.19 3.92
CA SER A 164 17.35 -21.50 4.32
C SER A 164 17.75 -22.65 3.40
N LEU A 165 18.36 -22.35 2.24
CA LEU A 165 18.82 -23.38 1.30
C LEU A 165 20.12 -24.05 1.74
N PRO A 166 20.47 -25.25 1.22
CA PRO A 166 21.79 -25.84 1.42
C PRO A 166 22.92 -24.93 0.95
N PHE A 167 24.10 -25.05 1.55
CA PHE A 167 25.26 -24.18 1.26
C PHE A 167 25.59 -24.10 -0.23
N ASP A 168 25.57 -25.22 -0.94
CA ASP A 168 25.86 -25.27 -2.39
C ASP A 168 24.87 -24.42 -3.20
N ALA A 169 23.58 -24.43 -2.82
CA ALA A 169 22.56 -23.62 -3.45
C ALA A 169 22.71 -22.14 -3.09
N GLN A 170 23.07 -21.82 -1.85
CA GLN A 170 23.39 -20.44 -1.45
C GLN A 170 24.52 -19.86 -2.29
N GLN A 171 25.59 -20.64 -2.52
CA GLN A 171 26.73 -20.24 -3.35
C GLN A 171 26.37 -20.08 -4.84
N ARG A 172 25.43 -20.90 -5.34
CA ARG A 172 24.94 -20.79 -6.72
C ARG A 172 24.14 -19.51 -6.95
N TYR A 173 23.24 -19.17 -6.04
CA TYR A 173 22.35 -18.03 -6.23
C TYR A 173 22.96 -16.70 -5.77
N GLN A 174 23.74 -16.68 -4.69
CA GLN A 174 24.47 -15.52 -4.13
C GLN A 174 23.60 -14.35 -3.64
N THR A 175 22.57 -13.96 -4.38
CA THR A 175 21.69 -12.83 -4.06
C THR A 175 20.21 -13.22 -4.11
N PRO A 176 19.35 -12.54 -3.34
CA PRO A 176 17.90 -12.75 -3.40
C PRO A 176 17.32 -12.52 -4.81
N GLU A 177 17.83 -11.52 -5.53
CA GLU A 177 17.40 -11.18 -6.89
C GLU A 177 17.69 -12.31 -7.87
N ARG A 178 18.88 -12.93 -7.78
CA ARG A 178 19.30 -14.05 -8.63
C ARG A 178 18.56 -15.34 -8.30
N LEU A 179 18.28 -15.60 -7.02
CA LEU A 179 17.38 -16.68 -6.60
C LEU A 179 15.99 -16.54 -7.26
N VAL A 180 15.38 -15.36 -7.13
CA VAL A 180 14.05 -15.10 -7.70
C VAL A 180 14.07 -15.19 -9.22
N ALA A 181 15.12 -14.68 -9.87
CA ALA A 181 15.29 -14.78 -11.32
C ALA A 181 15.32 -16.24 -11.79
N GLU A 182 16.16 -17.08 -11.19
CA GLU A 182 16.30 -18.49 -11.57
C GLU A 182 14.98 -19.27 -11.39
N LEU A 183 14.24 -18.99 -10.32
CA LEU A 183 12.93 -19.63 -10.09
C LEU A 183 11.83 -19.08 -11.01
N THR A 184 11.97 -17.84 -11.48
CA THR A 184 10.96 -17.21 -12.36
C THR A 184 11.13 -17.65 -13.80
N ILE A 185 12.35 -17.72 -14.33
CA ILE A 185 12.64 -17.98 -15.74
C ILE A 185 11.91 -19.23 -16.28
N PRO A 186 11.94 -20.41 -15.62
CA PRO A 186 11.22 -21.60 -16.09
C PRO A 186 9.70 -21.44 -16.14
N ASN A 187 9.15 -20.48 -15.40
CA ASN A 187 7.72 -20.21 -15.32
C ASN A 187 7.25 -19.15 -16.34
N VAL A 188 8.16 -18.53 -17.11
CA VAL A 188 7.81 -17.56 -18.14
C VAL A 188 7.34 -18.30 -19.40
N PRO A 189 6.09 -18.06 -19.88
CA PRO A 189 5.61 -18.71 -21.10
C PRO A 189 6.38 -18.17 -22.31
N LEU A 190 7.11 -19.05 -23.02
CA LEU A 190 8.00 -18.68 -24.12
C LEU A 190 7.32 -18.60 -25.51
N GLY A 191 5.99 -18.72 -25.58
CA GLY A 191 5.27 -18.70 -26.84
C GLY A 191 5.10 -17.28 -27.39
N GLN A 192 3.95 -16.68 -27.11
CA GLN A 192 3.60 -15.33 -27.55
C GLN A 192 3.07 -14.52 -26.37
N PHE A 193 3.24 -13.21 -26.43
CA PHE A 193 2.55 -12.29 -25.54
C PHE A 193 1.77 -11.25 -26.34
N GLU A 194 0.67 -10.78 -25.77
CA GLU A 194 -0.14 -9.69 -26.29
C GLU A 194 -0.32 -8.68 -25.16
N VAL A 195 0.01 -7.41 -25.41
CA VAL A 195 -0.28 -6.35 -24.44
C VAL A 195 -1.73 -5.92 -24.63
N ASN A 196 -2.51 -5.93 -23.55
CA ASN A 196 -3.88 -5.41 -23.54
C ASN A 196 -3.88 -3.91 -23.23
N GLY A 197 -2.92 -3.45 -22.42
CA GLY A 197 -2.76 -2.05 -22.08
C GLY A 197 -1.65 -1.80 -21.08
N TRP A 198 -1.21 -0.55 -21.05
CA TRP A 198 -0.31 0.00 -20.04
C TRP A 198 -1.13 0.85 -19.09
N GLY A 199 -1.05 0.55 -17.78
CA GLY A 199 -1.69 1.33 -16.73
C GLY A 199 -0.66 2.16 -15.98
N GLU A 200 -0.86 3.47 -15.88
CA GLU A 200 -0.03 4.34 -15.06
C GLU A 200 -0.71 4.58 -13.70
N ALA A 201 0.04 4.44 -12.62
CA ALA A 201 -0.42 4.89 -11.31
C ALA A 201 -0.39 6.43 -11.24
N LYS A 202 -1.21 7.02 -10.37
CA LYS A 202 -1.29 8.49 -10.20
C LYS A 202 0.05 9.10 -9.78
N ASP A 203 0.92 8.32 -9.16
CA ASP A 203 2.32 8.60 -8.99
C ASP A 203 3.10 7.94 -10.14
N LEU A 204 3.70 8.74 -11.03
CA LEU A 204 4.44 8.32 -12.24
C LEU A 204 5.66 7.41 -11.98
N THR A 205 5.75 6.80 -10.80
CA THR A 205 6.79 5.87 -10.38
C THR A 205 6.40 4.41 -10.58
N ILE A 206 5.11 4.12 -10.76
CA ILE A 206 4.61 2.75 -10.99
C ILE A 206 3.81 2.70 -12.29
N THR A 207 4.16 1.72 -13.12
CA THR A 207 3.43 1.37 -14.34
C THR A 207 3.11 -0.11 -14.30
N THR A 208 1.97 -0.52 -14.86
CA THR A 208 1.60 -1.92 -15.00
C THR A 208 1.43 -2.25 -16.46
N VAL A 209 1.91 -3.41 -16.89
CA VAL A 209 1.53 -3.99 -18.18
C VAL A 209 0.55 -5.12 -17.93
N ALA A 210 -0.65 -4.98 -18.47
CA ALA A 210 -1.63 -6.07 -18.51
C ALA A 210 -1.49 -6.75 -19.87
N GLY A 211 -1.20 -8.04 -19.87
CA GLY A 211 -1.04 -8.80 -21.10
C GLY A 211 -1.54 -10.23 -20.98
N ARG A 212 -1.63 -10.90 -22.12
CA ARG A 212 -1.96 -12.32 -22.20
C ARG A 212 -0.75 -13.06 -22.74
N PHE A 213 -0.39 -14.16 -22.09
CA PHE A 213 0.70 -15.04 -22.49
C PHE A 213 0.16 -16.36 -23.02
N TRP A 214 0.72 -16.85 -24.12
CA TRP A 214 0.45 -18.19 -24.64
C TRP A 214 1.70 -19.05 -24.50
N SER A 215 1.50 -20.31 -24.08
CA SER A 215 2.53 -21.33 -24.13
C SER A 215 2.92 -21.65 -25.58
N ALA A 216 4.16 -22.09 -25.80
CA ALA A 216 4.60 -22.60 -27.08
C ALA A 216 3.86 -23.89 -27.49
N GLU A 217 3.29 -24.62 -26.52
CA GLU A 217 2.59 -25.89 -26.72
C GLU A 217 1.13 -25.75 -27.19
N GLY A 218 0.69 -24.54 -27.58
CA GLY A 218 -0.59 -24.35 -28.28
C GLY A 218 -1.82 -24.29 -27.38
N GLU A 219 -1.66 -23.89 -26.12
CA GLU A 219 -2.79 -23.67 -25.20
C GLU A 219 -3.78 -22.65 -25.79
N ALA A 220 -5.04 -23.07 -25.97
CA ALA A 220 -6.07 -22.31 -26.69
C ALA A 220 -6.43 -20.98 -26.01
N SER A 221 -6.27 -20.90 -24.68
CA SER A 221 -6.53 -19.71 -23.89
C SER A 221 -5.25 -19.22 -23.23
N GLY A 222 -4.73 -18.08 -23.68
CA GLY A 222 -3.57 -17.49 -23.03
C GLY A 222 -3.90 -17.00 -21.62
N LYS A 223 -2.93 -17.05 -20.71
CA LYS A 223 -3.04 -16.61 -19.32
C LYS A 223 -2.90 -15.09 -19.24
N THR A 224 -3.92 -14.42 -18.71
CA THR A 224 -3.83 -12.98 -18.40
C THR A 224 -2.91 -12.79 -17.20
N THR A 225 -1.92 -11.92 -17.34
CA THR A 225 -0.96 -11.56 -16.29
C THR A 225 -0.79 -10.05 -16.25
N VAL A 226 -0.73 -9.51 -15.04
CA VAL A 226 -0.38 -8.11 -14.81
C VAL A 226 1.01 -8.07 -14.21
N VAL A 227 1.94 -7.40 -14.88
CA VAL A 227 3.32 -7.24 -14.43
C VAL A 227 3.52 -5.79 -13.99
N PRO A 228 3.70 -5.52 -12.69
CA PRO A 228 4.02 -4.20 -12.21
C PRO A 228 5.49 -3.86 -12.47
N PHE A 229 5.73 -2.61 -12.80
CA PHE A 229 7.04 -1.99 -12.99
C PHE A 229 7.16 -0.78 -12.07
N ARG A 230 8.38 -0.54 -11.57
CA ARG A 230 8.71 0.65 -10.80
C ARG A 230 9.93 1.33 -11.37
N ARG A 231 9.91 2.67 -11.38
CA ARG A 231 11.09 3.48 -11.66
C ARG A 231 11.99 3.52 -10.43
N GLN A 232 13.23 3.05 -10.56
CA GLN A 232 14.31 3.12 -9.58
C GLN A 232 15.46 3.95 -10.16
N GLY A 233 15.53 5.24 -9.77
CA GLY A 233 16.43 6.19 -10.43
C GLY A 233 16.03 6.41 -11.89
N ASP A 234 16.94 6.12 -12.81
CA ASP A 234 16.70 6.23 -14.26
C ASP A 234 16.36 4.90 -14.94
N GLU A 235 16.19 3.83 -14.16
CA GLU A 235 15.85 2.50 -14.67
C GLU A 235 14.43 2.07 -14.25
N TRP A 236 13.69 1.47 -15.16
CA TRP A 236 12.46 0.75 -14.91
C TRP A 236 12.75 -0.72 -14.62
N LYS A 237 12.13 -1.23 -13.56
CA LYS A 237 12.34 -2.60 -13.10
C LYS A 237 11.03 -3.31 -12.82
N VAL A 238 11.00 -4.60 -13.12
CA VAL A 238 9.91 -5.53 -12.78
C VAL A 238 9.80 -5.61 -11.27
N MET A 239 8.61 -5.33 -10.75
CA MET A 239 8.35 -5.36 -9.33
C MET A 239 7.99 -6.77 -8.87
N VAL A 240 8.76 -7.30 -7.93
CA VAL A 240 8.48 -8.57 -7.27
C VAL A 240 7.59 -8.31 -6.06
N LEU A 241 6.41 -8.92 -6.11
CA LEU A 241 5.39 -8.84 -5.07
C LEU A 241 5.61 -9.91 -3.98
N PRO A 242 5.13 -9.68 -2.74
CA PRO A 242 5.26 -10.64 -1.64
C PRO A 242 4.73 -12.04 -1.98
N GLN A 243 3.66 -12.10 -2.79
CA GLN A 243 3.02 -13.34 -3.21
C GLN A 243 3.94 -14.21 -4.08
N VAL A 244 4.83 -13.60 -4.86
CA VAL A 244 5.79 -14.32 -5.71
C VAL A 244 6.83 -15.03 -4.85
N VAL A 245 7.38 -14.33 -3.85
CA VAL A 245 8.35 -14.92 -2.92
C VAL A 245 7.70 -16.03 -2.09
N ALA A 246 6.47 -15.82 -1.61
CA ALA A 246 5.72 -16.84 -0.87
C ALA A 246 5.45 -18.10 -1.72
N HIS A 247 5.12 -17.93 -3.00
CA HIS A 247 4.93 -19.04 -3.93
C HIS A 247 6.20 -19.87 -4.09
N PHE A 248 7.35 -19.22 -4.27
CA PHE A 248 8.63 -19.91 -4.38
C PHE A 248 9.06 -20.61 -3.08
N ALA A 249 8.80 -19.99 -1.93
CA ALA A 249 9.05 -20.64 -0.64
C ALA A 249 8.24 -21.95 -0.51
N ALA A 250 6.97 -21.94 -0.91
CA ALA A 250 6.13 -23.13 -0.90
C ALA A 250 6.62 -24.20 -1.90
N GLN A 251 7.05 -23.80 -3.10
CA GLN A 251 7.58 -24.72 -4.12
C GLN A 251 8.85 -25.43 -3.64
N LEU A 252 9.76 -24.71 -3.00
CA LEU A 252 11.02 -25.27 -2.49
C LEU A 252 10.79 -26.20 -1.28
N GLN A 253 9.83 -25.89 -0.41
CA GLN A 253 9.47 -26.74 0.72
C GLN A 253 8.72 -28.01 0.28
N GLY A 254 7.82 -27.90 -0.71
CA GLY A 254 7.07 -29.04 -1.25
C GLY A 254 7.88 -29.96 -2.17
N GLY A 255 9.01 -29.49 -2.69
CA GLY A 255 9.94 -30.29 -3.51
C GLY A 255 10.85 -31.23 -2.72
N ALA A 256 10.93 -31.10 -1.40
CA ALA A 256 11.81 -31.90 -0.54
C ALA A 256 11.25 -33.29 -0.16
N THR A 257 10.08 -33.67 -0.67
CA THR A 257 9.37 -34.94 -0.36
C THR A 257 9.10 -35.82 -1.58
N LYS A 258 9.99 -35.82 -2.57
CA LYS A 258 9.98 -36.83 -3.64
C LYS A 258 11.33 -37.53 -3.77
#